data_AF-A0A9N9PDG1-F1
#
_entry.id   AF-A0A9N9PDG1-F1
#
_cell.length_a   1.000
_cell.length_b   1.000
_cell.length_c   1.000
_cell.angle_alpha   90.00
_cell.angle_beta   90.00
_cell.angle_gamma   90.00
#
_symmetry.space_group_name_H-M   'P 1'
#
loop_
_entity.id
_entity.type
_entity.pdbx_description
1 polymer ?
#
loop_
_entity_poly.entity_id
_entity_poly.type
_entity_poly.pdbx_seq_one_letter_code
_entity_poly.pdbx_strand_id
1 'polypeptide(L)' 'QSDPTNYEQQLWPRSSAAAEVLWSGPVDIEGNRRVPDKYALERLNDWRFRMVKRGVRAEPLQPLWCVRTGRCNF' A
#
# COMPACT_ATOMS: atom_id res chain seq x y z
N GLN A 1 -8.12 9.33 -18.50
CA GLN A 1 -7.33 8.79 -19.62
C GLN A 1 -6.06 8.19 -19.04
N SER A 2 -5.76 6.94 -19.35
CA SER A 2 -4.59 6.24 -18.83
C SER A 2 -3.69 5.87 -20.00
N ASP A 3 -2.40 6.16 -19.88
CA ASP A 3 -1.39 5.98 -20.92
C ASP A 3 -0.08 5.49 -20.28
N PRO A 4 0.97 5.15 -21.07
CA PRO A 4 2.24 4.67 -20.54
C PRO A 4 2.98 5.61 -19.58
N THR A 5 2.63 6.89 -19.55
CA THR A 5 3.24 7.87 -18.65
C THR A 5 2.63 7.81 -17.25
N ASN A 6 1.32 7.57 -17.12
CA ASN A 6 0.60 7.69 -15.85
C ASN A 6 0.04 6.37 -15.28
N TYR A 7 -0.02 5.28 -16.06
CA TYR A 7 -0.68 4.05 -15.62
C TYR A 7 -0.07 3.46 -14.35
N GLU A 8 1.25 3.51 -14.18
CA GLU A 8 1.93 2.94 -13.01
C GLU A 8 1.58 3.67 -11.71
N GLN A 9 1.50 5.01 -11.76
CA GLN A 9 1.13 5.83 -10.61
C GLN A 9 -0.34 5.63 -10.25
N GLN A 10 -1.21 5.51 -11.25
CA GLN A 10 -2.62 5.26 -11.00
C GLN A 10 -2.85 3.86 -10.42
N LEU A 11 -2.13 2.85 -10.89
CA LEU A 11 -2.35 1.46 -10.47
C LEU A 11 -1.68 1.16 -9.12
N TRP A 12 -0.44 1.60 -8.94
CA TRP A 12 0.37 1.27 -7.77
C TRP A 12 0.50 2.44 -6.81
N PRO A 13 0.27 2.25 -5.51
CA PRO A 13 0.20 0.97 -4.78
C PRO A 13 -1.23 0.45 -4.52
N ARG A 14 -2.29 1.13 -5.00
CA ARG A 14 -3.69 0.79 -4.70
C ARG A 14 -4.05 -0.66 -5.07
N SER A 15 -3.59 -1.14 -6.22
CA SER A 15 -3.79 -2.53 -6.64
C SER A 15 -3.11 -3.55 -5.72
N SER A 16 -2.05 -3.17 -5.01
CA SER A 16 -1.42 -4.06 -4.02
C SER A 16 -2.32 -4.27 -2.80
N ALA A 17 -3.05 -3.24 -2.37
CA ALA A 17 -4.04 -3.38 -1.30
C ALA A 17 -5.20 -4.30 -1.71
N ALA A 18 -5.70 -4.17 -2.94
CA ALA A 18 -6.69 -5.08 -3.49
C ALA A 18 -6.15 -6.52 -3.59
N ALA A 19 -4.90 -6.69 -4.03
CA ALA A 19 -4.26 -8.00 -4.12
C ALA A 19 -4.16 -8.69 -2.75
N GLU A 20 -3.81 -7.96 -1.68
CA GLU A 20 -3.75 -8.52 -0.31
C GLU A 20 -5.11 -9.07 0.14
N VAL A 21 -6.19 -8.30 -0.08
CA VAL A 21 -7.56 -8.70 0.30
C VAL A 21 -8.03 -9.90 -0.52
N LEU A 22 -7.76 -9.91 -1.82
CA LEU A 22 -8.16 -11.01 -2.72
C LEU A 22 -7.36 -12.29 -2.46
N TRP A 23 -6.08 -12.17 -2.09
CA TRP A 23 -5.20 -13.31 -1.85
C TRP A 23 -5.42 -13.95 -0.48
N SER A 24 -5.42 -13.13 0.57
CA SER A 24 -5.43 -13.60 1.96
C SER A 24 -6.82 -13.60 2.61
N GLY A 25 -7.81 -13.07 1.89
CA GLY A 25 -9.16 -12.87 2.40
C GLY A 25 -9.29 -11.65 3.34
N PRO A 26 -10.52 -11.19 3.56
CA PRO A 26 -10.81 -10.03 4.41
C PRO A 26 -10.84 -10.37 5.91
N VAL A 27 -10.51 -11.60 6.30
CA VAL A 27 -10.63 -12.10 7.66
C VAL A 27 -9.27 -12.60 8.13
N ASP A 28 -8.92 -12.28 9.36
CA ASP A 28 -7.68 -12.76 9.97
C ASP A 28 -7.81 -14.20 10.49
N ILE A 29 -6.69 -14.79 10.91
CA ILE A 29 -6.66 -16.16 11.44
C ILE A 29 -7.58 -16.34 12.66
N GLU A 30 -7.84 -15.27 13.41
CA GLU A 30 -8.73 -15.26 14.58
C GLU A 30 -10.21 -15.06 14.22
N GLY A 31 -10.57 -14.94 12.94
CA GLY A 31 -11.94 -14.71 12.50
C GLY A 31 -12.37 -13.23 12.50
N ASN A 32 -11.46 -12.32 12.85
CA ASN A 32 -11.71 -10.88 12.87
C ASN A 32 -11.63 -10.29 11.46
N ARG A 33 -12.55 -9.39 11.10
CA ARG A 33 -12.47 -8.67 9.81
C ARG A 33 -11.24 -7.78 9.81
N ARG A 34 -10.35 -7.95 8.82
CA ARG A 34 -9.21 -7.07 8.58
C ARG A 34 -9.73 -5.70 8.15
N VAL A 35 -9.69 -4.76 9.09
CA VAL A 35 -9.90 -3.34 8.80
C VAL A 35 -8.60 -2.73 8.32
N PRO A 36 -8.63 -1.69 7.46
CA PRO A 36 -7.44 -0.91 7.18
C PRO A 36 -6.98 -0.29 8.50
N ASP A 37 -5.92 -0.84 9.08
CA ASP A 37 -5.34 -0.38 10.33
C ASP A 37 -3.92 0.15 10.11
N LYS A 38 -3.31 0.59 11.20
CA LYS A 38 -1.92 1.06 11.23
C LYS A 38 -0.94 0.03 10.65
N TYR A 39 -1.11 -1.26 10.95
CA TYR A 39 -0.20 -2.31 10.48
C TYR A 39 -0.35 -2.56 8.98
N ALA A 40 -1.56 -2.48 8.42
CA ALA A 40 -1.78 -2.56 6.98
C ALA A 40 -1.10 -1.40 6.23
N LEU A 41 -1.20 -0.18 6.77
CA LEU A 41 -0.56 1.00 6.20
C LEU A 41 0.98 0.91 6.24
N GLU A 42 1.56 0.43 7.35
CA GLU A 42 2.99 0.19 7.47
C GLU A 42 3.49 -0.83 6.43
N ARG A 43 2.80 -1.98 6.29
CA ARG A 43 3.14 -2.98 5.26
C ARG A 43 3.04 -2.44 3.84
N LEU A 44 2.00 -1.65 3.56
CA LEU A 44 1.79 -1.07 2.23
C LEU A 44 2.87 -0.02 1.89
N ASN A 45 3.32 0.76 2.88
CA ASN A 45 4.45 1.68 2.70
C ASN A 45 5.74 0.91 2.36
N ASP A 46 6.07 -0.14 3.10
CA ASP A 46 7.22 -0.99 2.82
C ASP A 46 7.16 -1.61 1.41
N TRP A 47 5.98 -2.11 1.03
CA TRP A 47 5.75 -2.65 -0.30
C TRP A 47 5.95 -1.60 -1.39
N ARG A 48 5.48 -0.36 -1.16
CA ARG A 48 5.71 0.76 -2.07
C ARG A 48 7.19 1.09 -2.23
N PHE A 49 7.99 1.10 -1.15
CA PHE A 49 9.44 1.30 -1.26
C PHE A 49 10.11 0.19 -2.06
N ARG A 50 9.69 -1.07 -1.89
CA ARG A 50 10.18 -2.20 -2.70
C ARG A 50 9.83 -2.04 -4.19
N MET A 51 8.62 -1.59 -4.51
CA MET A 51 8.20 -1.32 -5.89
C MET A 51 9.06 -0.23 -6.54
N VAL A 52 9.27 0.89 -5.85
CA VAL A 52 10.13 1.98 -6.35
C VAL A 52 11.57 1.51 -6.55
N LYS A 53 12.11 0.72 -5.61
CA LYS A 53 13.45 0.13 -5.73
C LYS A 53 13.59 -0.80 -6.95
N ARG A 54 12.48 -1.39 -7.42
CA ARG A 54 12.42 -2.24 -8.62
C ARG A 54 12.12 -1.46 -9.91
N GLY A 55 12.03 -0.14 -9.85
CA GLY A 55 11.79 0.72 -11.03
C GLY A 55 10.32 1.02 -11.32
N VAL A 56 9.38 0.55 -10.51
CA VAL A 56 7.95 0.86 -10.67
C VAL A 56 7.67 2.26 -10.14
N ARG A 57 7.04 3.13 -10.94
CA ARG A 57 6.67 4.50 -10.53
C ARG A 57 5.40 4.52 -9.68
N ALA A 58 5.45 3.87 -8.51
CA ALA A 58 4.33 3.83 -7.57
C ALA A 58 4.10 5.19 -6.89
N GLU A 59 2.83 5.57 -6.77
CA GLU A 59 2.40 6.80 -6.10
C GLU A 59 2.87 6.81 -4.62
N PRO A 60 3.34 7.96 -4.09
CA PRO A 60 3.63 8.10 -2.67
C PRO A 60 2.34 8.15 -1.84
N LEU A 61 2.24 7.29 -0.81
CA LEU A 61 1.08 7.22 0.08
C LEU A 61 1.08 8.29 1.17
N GLN A 62 2.25 8.52 1.77
CA GLN A 62 2.43 9.44 2.89
C GLN A 62 3.75 10.19 2.75
N PRO A 63 3.89 11.38 3.38
CA PRO A 63 5.17 12.03 3.54
C PRO A 63 6.20 11.08 4.16
N LEU A 64 7.45 11.15 3.71
CA LEU A 64 8.53 10.30 4.24
C LEU A 64 8.71 10.42 5.76
N TRP A 65 8.39 11.60 6.31
CA TRP A 65 8.38 11.84 7.75
C TRP A 65 7.37 10.95 8.49
N CYS A 66 6.19 10.72 7.93
CA CYS A 66 5.16 9.86 8.51
C CYS A 66 5.65 8.43 8.66
N VAL A 67 6.28 7.89 7.61
CA VAL A 67 6.84 6.53 7.63
C VAL A 67 7.97 6.40 8.66
N ARG A 68 8.84 7.41 8.77
CA ARG A 68 9.99 7.38 9.69
C ARG A 68 9.60 7.53 11.16
N THR A 69 8.53 8.25 11.44
CA THR A 69 8.14 8.61 12.82
C THR A 69 6.93 7.84 13.34
N GLY A 70 6.13 7.24 12.45
CA GLY A 70 4.89 6.54 12.81
C GLY A 70 3.80 7.47 13.36
N ARG A 71 3.90 8.78 13.15
CA ARG A 71 3.01 9.80 13.75
C ARG A 71 1.79 10.17 12.90
N CYS A 72 1.55 9.51 11.77
CA CYS A 72 0.43 9.80 10.88
C CYS A 72 -0.60 8.66 10.84
N ASN A 73 -0.76 7.98 11.98
CA ASN A 73 -1.62 6.80 12.17
C ASN A 73 -2.86 7.16 13.00
N PHE A 74 -3.49 8.31 12.70
CA PHE A 74 -4.69 8.80 13.38
C PHE A 74 -5.95 8.18 12.80
#